data_AF-M4BHA2-F1
#
_entry.id   AF-M4BHA2-F1
#
_cell.length_a   1.000
_cell.length_b   1.000
_cell.length_c   1.000
_cell.angle_alpha   90.00
_cell.angle_beta   90.00
_cell.angle_gamma   90.00
#
_symmetry.space_group_name_H-M   'P 1'
#
loop_
_entity.id
_entity.type
_entity.pdbx_description
1 polymer ?
#
loop_
_entity_poly.entity_id
_entity_poly.type
_entity_poly.pdbx_seq_one_letter_code
_entity_poly.pdbx_strand_id
1 'polypeptide(L)'
;MLKSSASSSGVVVCVHRPSSSTTGVYSVLTVLDVVSPTEPCPGSTANGTEITSDRIKLCAGWGLVDFGNTSILVSSQATSSFVAELSQYQTTEDEVASFNISSLSGDWNIIGNGSTGDMRIFCLTRQYKPFVLNTTSGSAGITVKVDSDVSSSVEAVASSSSEELSFQVLQIADMHITGYPDYPCLNGSTTYRDSILAAASVIARQMREEGNFTDSAAAGEGTDPLYREYREAVTVAFLNELLDIEKPDFVVVTGDNVHRGFEVRFQAVATNTFTSRVERRKIPWSTVFGNHDTDGGLSREGLLELMT
;
A
#
# COMPACT_ATOMS: atom_id res chain seq x y z
N MET A 1 18.20 20.73 -43.75
CA MET A 1 18.22 19.40 -44.39
C MET A 1 18.85 18.41 -43.43
N LEU A 2 18.05 17.58 -42.78
CA LEU A 2 18.48 16.37 -42.08
C LEU A 2 17.60 15.24 -42.60
N LYS A 3 18.28 14.16 -43.00
CA LYS A 3 17.75 12.99 -43.72
C LYS A 3 16.64 12.31 -42.91
N SER A 4 15.56 11.92 -43.58
CA SER A 4 14.58 10.99 -43.02
C SER A 4 15.18 9.59 -43.00
N SER A 5 15.37 9.05 -41.79
CA SER A 5 15.28 7.60 -41.58
C SER A 5 13.83 7.31 -41.24
N ALA A 6 13.23 6.34 -41.92
CA ALA A 6 11.96 5.77 -41.51
C ALA A 6 12.19 5.01 -40.19
N SER A 7 12.12 5.72 -39.05
CA SER A 7 12.05 5.10 -37.73
C SER A 7 10.61 5.16 -37.27
N SER A 8 10.03 4.01 -36.91
CA SER A 8 8.74 3.93 -36.22
C SER A 8 8.76 4.87 -35.01
N SER A 9 8.12 6.02 -35.13
CA SER A 9 8.03 7.00 -34.06
C SER A 9 7.13 6.44 -32.97
N GLY A 10 7.71 5.92 -31.89
CA GLY A 10 6.96 5.63 -30.68
C GLY A 10 6.36 6.93 -30.14
N VAL A 11 5.05 6.93 -29.90
CA VAL A 11 4.39 8.05 -29.23
C VAL A 11 4.45 7.76 -27.73
N VAL A 12 5.16 8.60 -26.98
CA VAL A 12 5.18 8.54 -25.52
C VAL A 12 4.09 9.48 -25.00
N VAL A 13 3.16 8.94 -24.22
CA VAL A 13 2.11 9.72 -23.56
C VAL A 13 2.58 10.05 -22.15
N CYS A 14 2.81 11.32 -21.87
CA CYS A 14 3.12 11.79 -20.52
C CYS A 14 1.87 12.43 -19.90
N VAL A 15 1.44 11.92 -18.74
CA VAL A 15 0.37 12.53 -17.95
C VAL A 15 0.97 13.06 -16.66
N HIS A 16 0.74 14.34 -16.37
CA HIS A 16 1.25 14.99 -15.17
C HIS A 16 0.13 15.15 -14.14
N ARG A 17 0.41 14.80 -12.89
CA ARG A 17 -0.50 15.12 -11.78
C ARG A 17 -0.42 16.62 -11.49
N PRO A 18 -1.54 17.33 -11.29
CA PRO A 18 -1.50 18.74 -10.95
C PRO A 18 -0.66 19.00 -9.71
N SER A 19 0.22 20.00 -9.75
CA SER A 19 1.21 20.25 -8.69
C SER A 19 0.76 21.26 -7.62
N SER A 20 -0.22 22.13 -7.91
CA SER A 20 -0.77 23.05 -6.90
C SER A 20 -2.13 23.64 -7.32
N SER A 21 -2.98 23.89 -6.33
CA SER A 21 -4.22 24.68 -6.46
C SER A 21 -4.40 25.54 -5.21
N THR A 22 -4.78 26.80 -5.38
CA THR A 22 -5.08 27.71 -4.25
C THR A 22 -6.49 27.51 -3.70
N THR A 23 -7.36 26.77 -4.39
CA THR A 23 -8.76 26.58 -4.03
C THR A 23 -9.09 25.15 -3.62
N GLY A 24 -8.14 24.21 -3.73
CA GLY A 24 -8.42 22.77 -3.57
C GLY A 24 -9.09 22.12 -4.78
N VAL A 25 -9.44 22.92 -5.80
CA VAL A 25 -10.04 22.43 -7.05
C VAL A 25 -8.96 22.24 -8.10
N TYR A 26 -8.92 21.07 -8.71
CA TYR A 26 -7.92 20.68 -9.70
C TYR A 26 -8.59 20.29 -11.01
N SER A 27 -7.97 20.69 -12.13
CA SER A 27 -8.31 20.09 -13.42
C SER A 27 -7.57 18.76 -13.55
N VAL A 28 -8.32 17.67 -13.64
CA VAL A 28 -7.80 16.30 -13.68
C VAL A 28 -8.37 15.55 -14.87
N LEU A 29 -7.68 14.49 -15.26
CA LEU A 29 -8.11 13.56 -16.29
C LEU A 29 -9.31 12.77 -15.76
N THR A 30 -10.48 12.93 -16.35
CA THR A 30 -11.70 12.22 -15.94
C THR A 30 -12.03 11.05 -16.85
N VAL A 31 -11.59 11.11 -18.10
CA VAL A 31 -11.81 10.07 -19.12
C VAL A 31 -10.55 9.96 -19.97
N LEU A 32 -10.15 8.73 -20.31
CA LEU A 32 -9.10 8.47 -21.29
C LEU A 32 -9.50 7.25 -22.12
N ASP A 33 -9.57 7.40 -23.44
CA ASP A 33 -9.94 6.34 -24.36
C ASP A 33 -8.99 6.32 -25.57
N VAL A 34 -8.79 5.12 -26.13
CA VAL A 34 -8.09 4.92 -27.41
C VAL A 34 -9.09 4.38 -28.41
N VAL A 35 -9.34 5.15 -29.47
CA VAL A 35 -10.28 4.81 -30.55
C VAL A 35 -9.57 4.74 -31.90
N SER A 36 -10.28 4.31 -32.94
CA SER A 36 -9.74 4.37 -34.30
C SER A 36 -9.61 5.83 -34.79
N PRO A 37 -8.69 6.15 -35.70
CA PRO A 37 -8.43 7.54 -36.13
C PRO A 37 -9.66 8.31 -36.63
N THR A 38 -10.63 7.59 -37.22
CA THR A 38 -11.85 8.16 -37.80
C THR A 38 -13.04 8.17 -36.85
N GLU A 39 -12.94 7.49 -35.72
CA GLU A 39 -14.04 7.36 -34.76
C GLU A 39 -14.10 8.60 -33.84
N PRO A 40 -15.30 9.12 -33.52
CA PRO A 40 -15.44 10.23 -32.60
C PRO A 40 -14.98 9.84 -31.20
N CYS A 41 -14.43 10.80 -30.45
CA CYS A 41 -14.07 10.54 -29.07
C CYS A 41 -15.32 10.31 -28.19
N PRO A 42 -15.33 9.25 -27.36
CA PRO A 42 -16.43 8.98 -26.45
C PRO A 42 -16.62 10.14 -25.47
N GLY A 43 -17.85 10.61 -25.30
CA GLY A 43 -18.15 11.63 -24.29
C GLY A 43 -17.54 13.01 -24.57
N SER A 44 -17.41 13.41 -25.85
CA SER A 44 -16.97 14.75 -26.28
C SER A 44 -17.45 15.86 -25.34
N THR A 45 -16.53 16.33 -24.49
CA THR A 45 -16.71 17.48 -23.62
C THR A 45 -15.98 18.67 -24.23
N ALA A 46 -16.47 19.89 -23.97
CA ALA A 46 -15.90 21.12 -24.53
C ALA A 46 -14.41 21.34 -24.21
N ASN A 47 -13.86 20.62 -23.21
CA ASN A 47 -12.49 20.70 -22.74
C ASN A 47 -11.65 19.44 -23.04
N GLY A 48 -12.03 18.65 -24.04
CA GLY A 48 -11.28 17.43 -24.41
C GLY A 48 -9.96 17.71 -25.15
N THR A 49 -9.00 16.81 -25.04
CA THR A 49 -7.77 16.76 -25.87
C THR A 49 -7.82 15.54 -26.77
N GLU A 50 -7.63 15.74 -28.08
CA GLU A 50 -7.56 14.65 -29.06
C GLU A 50 -6.17 14.62 -29.71
N ILE A 51 -5.53 13.44 -29.71
CA ILE A 51 -4.25 13.23 -30.39
C ILE A 51 -4.43 12.09 -31.39
N THR A 52 -4.37 12.41 -32.68
CA THR A 52 -4.60 11.45 -33.77
C THR A 52 -3.28 11.06 -34.43
N SER A 53 -3.05 9.76 -34.57
CA SER A 53 -2.01 9.17 -35.42
C SER A 53 -2.65 8.48 -36.64
N ASP A 54 -1.82 7.85 -37.47
CA ASP A 54 -2.25 7.01 -38.58
C ASP A 54 -2.97 5.73 -38.13
N ARG A 55 -2.77 5.30 -36.88
CA ARG A 55 -3.29 4.01 -36.36
C ARG A 55 -4.34 4.15 -35.28
N ILE A 56 -4.22 5.16 -34.44
CA ILE A 56 -5.10 5.35 -33.27
C ILE A 56 -5.38 6.83 -33.07
N LYS A 57 -6.45 7.11 -32.32
CA LYS A 57 -6.69 8.41 -31.73
C LYS A 57 -6.83 8.28 -30.22
N LEU A 58 -6.07 9.07 -29.48
CA LEU A 58 -6.18 9.20 -28.04
C LEU A 58 -7.19 10.32 -27.72
N CYS A 59 -8.14 10.01 -26.86
CA CYS A 59 -9.22 10.88 -26.42
C CYS A 59 -9.09 11.11 -24.92
N ALA A 60 -8.78 12.33 -24.48
CA ALA A 60 -8.68 12.68 -23.07
C ALA A 60 -9.76 13.70 -22.69
N GLY A 61 -10.58 13.37 -21.71
CA GLY A 61 -11.55 14.27 -21.10
C GLY A 61 -11.01 14.87 -19.81
N TRP A 62 -11.16 16.19 -19.65
CA TRP A 62 -10.69 16.92 -18.47
C TRP A 62 -11.87 17.50 -17.71
N GLY A 63 -11.84 17.34 -16.38
CA GLY A 63 -12.87 17.86 -15.48
C GLY A 63 -12.25 18.55 -14.28
N LEU A 64 -13.05 19.40 -13.62
CA LEU A 64 -12.68 19.97 -12.33
C LEU A 64 -13.14 19.03 -11.22
N VAL A 65 -12.24 18.70 -10.31
CA VAL A 65 -12.54 17.91 -9.12
C VAL A 65 -12.06 18.69 -7.91
N ASP A 66 -12.93 18.84 -6.92
CA ASP A 66 -12.60 19.46 -5.65
C ASP A 66 -12.03 18.37 -4.72
N PHE A 67 -10.88 18.66 -4.13
CA PHE A 67 -10.18 17.79 -3.17
C PHE A 67 -10.15 18.42 -1.76
N GLY A 68 -10.85 19.54 -1.55
CA GLY A 68 -10.89 20.27 -0.29
C GLY A 68 -9.71 21.25 -0.11
N ASN A 69 -9.89 22.22 0.77
CA ASN A 69 -8.94 23.32 1.01
C ASN A 69 -7.97 23.06 2.18
N THR A 70 -7.47 21.83 2.33
CA THR A 70 -6.54 21.48 3.40
C THR A 70 -5.12 21.36 2.87
N SER A 71 -4.22 22.16 3.46
CA SER A 71 -2.76 22.13 3.33
C SER A 71 -2.12 20.85 3.89
N ILE A 72 -2.88 19.74 3.96
CA ILE A 72 -2.48 18.45 4.52
C ILE A 72 -3.05 17.36 3.60
N LEU A 73 -2.16 16.65 2.90
CA LEU A 73 -2.40 15.61 1.88
C LEU A 73 -2.89 14.28 2.49
N VAL A 74 -3.91 14.29 3.35
CA VAL A 74 -4.24 13.12 4.21
C VAL A 74 -5.67 12.60 4.07
N SER A 75 -6.51 13.17 3.23
CA SER A 75 -7.83 12.58 2.97
C SER A 75 -8.22 12.79 1.52
N SER A 76 -8.39 11.69 0.81
CA SER A 76 -8.93 11.65 -0.54
C SER A 76 -10.42 12.02 -0.53
N GLN A 77 -10.76 13.28 -0.28
CA GLN A 77 -12.13 13.78 -0.45
C GLN A 77 -12.33 14.33 -1.86
N ALA A 78 -11.92 13.59 -2.88
CA ALA A 78 -12.30 13.97 -4.24
C ALA A 78 -13.83 13.91 -4.32
N THR A 79 -14.46 15.01 -4.71
CA THR A 79 -15.92 15.10 -4.78
C THR A 79 -16.52 14.26 -5.90
N SER A 80 -15.69 13.79 -6.83
CA SER A 80 -16.11 13.01 -8.00
C SER A 80 -14.99 12.11 -8.51
N SER A 81 -15.36 11.11 -9.29
CA SER A 81 -14.41 10.17 -9.89
C SER A 81 -13.48 10.84 -10.90
N PHE A 82 -12.26 10.31 -11.01
CA PHE A 82 -11.27 10.72 -12.00
C PHE A 82 -10.31 9.55 -12.30
N VAL A 83 -9.56 9.63 -13.41
CA VAL A 83 -8.52 8.65 -13.76
C VAL A 83 -7.32 8.86 -12.85
N ALA A 84 -7.06 7.89 -11.97
CA ALA A 84 -6.01 7.98 -10.96
C ALA A 84 -4.71 7.30 -11.39
N GLU A 85 -4.84 6.23 -12.18
CA GLU A 85 -3.71 5.42 -12.62
C GLU A 85 -3.88 4.97 -14.08
N LEU A 86 -2.74 4.85 -14.75
CA LEU A 86 -2.59 4.33 -16.11
C LEU A 86 -1.61 3.16 -16.03
N SER A 87 -1.93 2.06 -16.71
CA SER A 87 -1.05 0.89 -16.76
C SER A 87 -1.06 0.26 -18.15
N GLN A 88 -0.04 -0.53 -18.44
CA GLN A 88 0.07 -1.31 -19.65
C GLN A 88 0.22 -2.78 -19.26
N TYR A 89 -0.66 -3.62 -19.76
CA TYR A 89 -0.58 -5.07 -19.59
C TYR A 89 -0.18 -5.70 -20.92
N GLN A 90 0.77 -6.63 -20.89
CA GLN A 90 1.29 -7.31 -22.09
C GLN A 90 1.16 -8.81 -21.90
N THR A 91 0.70 -9.51 -22.94
CA THR A 91 0.50 -10.97 -22.96
C THR A 91 0.79 -11.52 -24.34
N THR A 92 1.00 -12.82 -24.50
CA THR A 92 1.13 -13.42 -25.84
C THR A 92 -0.23 -13.52 -26.52
N GLU A 93 -0.26 -13.57 -27.85
CA GLU A 93 -1.52 -13.66 -28.62
C GLU A 93 -2.31 -14.94 -28.30
N ASP A 94 -1.61 -16.05 -28.00
CA ASP A 94 -2.22 -17.33 -27.60
C ASP A 94 -2.94 -17.25 -26.25
N GLU A 95 -2.49 -16.36 -25.35
CA GLU A 95 -3.05 -16.15 -24.01
C GLU A 95 -4.14 -15.08 -23.98
N VAL A 96 -4.40 -14.38 -25.09
CA VAL A 96 -5.45 -13.34 -25.14
C VAL A 96 -6.83 -13.93 -24.88
N ALA A 97 -7.09 -15.16 -25.34
CA ALA A 97 -8.38 -15.82 -25.16
C ALA A 97 -8.70 -16.14 -23.68
N SER A 98 -7.67 -16.29 -22.84
CA SER A 98 -7.81 -16.52 -21.40
C SER A 98 -7.67 -15.24 -20.58
N PHE A 99 -7.28 -14.12 -21.19
CA PHE A 99 -7.13 -12.86 -20.48
C PHE A 99 -8.48 -12.34 -19.99
N ASN A 100 -8.62 -12.23 -18.67
CA ASN A 100 -9.77 -11.61 -18.03
C ASN A 100 -9.29 -10.47 -17.13
N ILE A 101 -9.68 -9.23 -17.46
CA ILE A 101 -9.30 -8.04 -16.70
C ILE A 101 -9.76 -8.11 -15.23
N SER A 102 -10.85 -8.80 -14.93
CA SER A 102 -11.34 -8.95 -13.54
C SER A 102 -10.42 -9.80 -12.66
N SER A 103 -9.43 -10.48 -13.24
CA SER A 103 -8.38 -11.17 -12.48
C SER A 103 -7.32 -10.20 -11.95
N LEU A 104 -7.22 -8.99 -12.52
CA LEU A 104 -6.30 -7.96 -12.06
C LEU A 104 -6.91 -7.24 -10.84
N SER A 105 -6.16 -7.17 -9.75
CA SER A 105 -6.56 -6.40 -8.58
C SER A 105 -6.60 -4.90 -8.90
N GLY A 106 -7.68 -4.21 -8.51
CA GLY A 106 -7.76 -2.75 -8.58
C GLY A 106 -8.79 -2.16 -9.56
N ASP A 107 -9.81 -2.89 -9.99
CA ASP A 107 -10.92 -2.35 -10.80
C ASP A 107 -10.46 -1.61 -12.07
N TRP A 108 -9.60 -2.26 -12.86
CA TRP A 108 -9.07 -1.72 -14.11
C TRP A 108 -10.10 -1.75 -15.25
N ASN A 109 -10.01 -0.78 -16.16
CA ASN A 109 -10.75 -0.74 -17.41
C ASN A 109 -9.79 -0.78 -18.60
N ILE A 110 -10.10 -1.57 -19.62
CA ILE A 110 -9.37 -1.56 -20.90
C ILE A 110 -9.83 -0.36 -21.70
N ILE A 111 -8.90 0.51 -22.08
CA ILE A 111 -9.18 1.71 -22.89
C ILE A 111 -8.58 1.62 -24.28
N GLY A 112 -7.76 0.61 -24.54
CA GLY A 112 -7.14 0.37 -25.84
C GLY A 112 -6.44 -0.97 -25.87
N ASN A 113 -6.28 -1.51 -27.07
CA ASN A 113 -5.47 -2.69 -27.32
C ASN A 113 -4.62 -2.51 -28.58
N GLY A 114 -3.52 -3.25 -28.65
CA GLY A 114 -2.58 -3.22 -29.78
C GLY A 114 -1.80 -4.53 -29.84
N SER A 115 -1.13 -4.80 -30.96
CA SER A 115 -0.18 -5.93 -31.08
C SER A 115 1.18 -5.43 -31.53
N THR A 116 2.22 -6.13 -31.09
CA THR A 116 3.59 -5.95 -31.56
C THR A 116 4.22 -7.34 -31.67
N GLY A 117 4.39 -7.84 -32.90
CA GLY A 117 4.79 -9.24 -33.11
C GLY A 117 3.72 -10.20 -32.56
N ASP A 118 4.16 -11.18 -31.78
CA ASP A 118 3.30 -12.19 -31.12
C ASP A 118 2.77 -11.72 -29.76
N MET A 119 2.98 -10.45 -29.41
CA MET A 119 2.51 -9.87 -28.15
C MET A 119 1.28 -9.00 -28.36
N ARG A 120 0.28 -9.22 -27.50
CA ARG A 120 -0.86 -8.34 -27.28
C ARG A 120 -0.55 -7.36 -26.16
N ILE A 121 -0.93 -6.10 -26.37
CA ILE A 121 -0.78 -5.02 -25.42
C ILE A 121 -2.17 -4.47 -25.10
N PHE A 122 -2.48 -4.29 -23.83
CA PHE A 122 -3.68 -3.62 -23.33
C PHE A 122 -3.28 -2.35 -22.57
N CYS A 123 -3.91 -1.23 -22.92
CA CYS A 123 -3.83 0.01 -22.18
C CYS A 123 -4.96 0.04 -21.16
N LEU A 124 -4.62 0.24 -19.89
CA LEU A 124 -5.53 0.13 -18.77
C LEU A 124 -5.64 1.47 -18.03
N THR A 125 -6.83 1.77 -17.53
CA THR A 125 -7.05 2.88 -16.59
C THR A 125 -7.73 2.39 -15.33
N ARG A 126 -7.39 3.02 -14.21
CA ARG A 126 -8.09 2.85 -12.95
C ARG A 126 -8.69 4.18 -12.54
N GLN A 127 -9.98 4.17 -12.21
CA GLN A 127 -10.63 5.35 -11.66
C GLN A 127 -10.58 5.35 -10.15
N TYR A 128 -10.24 6.50 -9.57
CA TYR A 128 -10.61 6.80 -8.20
C TYR A 128 -12.12 6.99 -8.14
N LYS A 129 -12.79 6.37 -7.17
CA LYS A 129 -14.21 6.58 -6.88
C LYS A 129 -14.34 7.04 -5.43
N PRO A 130 -15.06 8.15 -5.16
CA PRO A 130 -15.29 8.59 -3.79
C PRO A 130 -16.03 7.51 -3.00
N PHE A 131 -15.51 7.17 -1.82
CA PHE A 131 -16.17 6.23 -0.92
C PHE A 131 -17.30 6.95 -0.17
N VAL A 132 -18.55 6.52 -0.38
CA VAL A 132 -19.70 7.02 0.39
C VAL A 132 -19.81 6.18 1.66
N LEU A 133 -19.33 6.71 2.80
CA LEU A 133 -19.70 6.16 4.11
C LEU A 133 -21.21 6.29 4.25
N ASN A 134 -21.93 5.17 4.34
CA ASN A 134 -23.35 5.15 4.69
C ASN A 134 -23.51 5.54 6.17
N THR A 135 -23.37 6.84 6.38
CA THR A 135 -23.83 7.69 7.47
C THR A 135 -25.24 7.46 7.96
N THR A 136 -25.67 6.27 8.39
CA THR A 136 -27.00 6.17 9.04
C THR A 136 -26.95 7.06 10.27
N SER A 137 -27.56 8.24 10.17
CA SER A 137 -27.52 9.29 11.18
C SER A 137 -28.30 8.85 12.41
N GLY A 138 -27.67 8.02 13.23
CA GLY A 138 -28.04 7.82 14.62
C GLY A 138 -27.44 8.96 15.41
N SER A 139 -28.28 9.83 15.95
CA SER A 139 -27.89 10.94 16.81
C SER A 139 -27.25 10.42 18.10
N ALA A 140 -25.93 10.25 18.11
CA ALA A 140 -25.12 10.23 19.31
C ALA A 140 -23.74 10.74 18.94
N GLY A 141 -23.35 11.88 19.50
CA GLY A 141 -22.06 12.51 19.25
C GLY A 141 -20.91 11.60 19.63
N ILE A 142 -20.33 10.92 18.64
CA ILE A 142 -19.00 10.34 18.73
C ILE A 142 -18.06 11.35 18.08
N THR A 143 -17.37 12.12 18.91
CA THR A 143 -16.25 12.95 18.46
C THR A 143 -15.10 12.01 18.14
N VAL A 144 -15.04 11.50 16.90
CA VAL A 144 -13.86 10.82 16.39
C VAL A 144 -12.77 11.90 16.26
N LYS A 145 -11.78 11.85 17.15
CA LYS A 145 -10.53 12.59 16.95
C LYS A 145 -9.80 11.89 15.79
N VAL A 146 -9.98 12.40 14.59
CA VAL A 146 -9.11 12.06 13.46
C VAL A 146 -7.77 12.73 13.77
N ASP A 147 -6.77 11.91 14.10
CA ASP A 147 -5.41 12.39 14.28
C ASP A 147 -4.90 12.93 12.93
N SER A 148 -4.74 14.24 12.83
CA SER A 148 -4.38 14.96 11.59
C SER A 148 -2.93 14.75 11.14
N ASP A 149 -2.18 13.88 11.81
CA ASP A 149 -0.73 13.76 11.70
C ASP A 149 -0.23 12.55 10.88
N VAL A 150 -1.13 11.74 10.32
CA VAL A 150 -0.74 10.62 9.45
C VAL A 150 -0.66 11.08 7.99
N SER A 151 0.44 11.75 7.63
CA SER A 151 0.77 12.02 6.23
C SER A 151 0.89 10.70 5.46
N SER A 152 -0.15 10.33 4.70
CA SER A 152 -0.15 9.13 3.85
C SER A 152 0.60 9.34 2.53
N SER A 153 1.23 10.50 2.33
CA SER A 153 2.06 10.77 1.16
C SER A 153 3.44 10.17 1.36
N VAL A 154 3.66 9.05 0.68
CA VAL A 154 4.95 8.42 0.49
C VAL A 154 5.79 9.31 -0.43
N GLU A 155 6.83 9.93 0.10
CA GLU A 155 7.68 10.87 -0.65
C GLU A 155 9.10 10.32 -0.79
N ALA A 156 9.71 10.53 -1.95
CA ALA A 156 11.13 10.21 -2.15
C ALA A 156 12.00 11.26 -1.45
N VAL A 157 13.04 10.81 -0.75
CA VAL A 157 13.95 11.69 -0.01
C VAL A 157 15.09 12.12 -0.93
N ALA A 158 15.42 13.41 -0.91
CA ALA A 158 16.58 13.91 -1.65
C ALA A 158 17.88 13.37 -1.02
N SER A 159 18.70 12.71 -1.84
CA SER A 159 20.06 12.31 -1.45
C SER A 159 20.86 13.53 -1.00
N SER A 160 21.50 13.47 0.16
CA SER A 160 22.26 14.57 0.77
C SER A 160 23.45 15.10 -0.08
N SER A 161 23.71 14.53 -1.27
CA SER A 161 24.83 14.91 -2.14
C SER A 161 24.55 14.90 -3.65
N SER A 162 23.34 14.55 -4.12
CA SER A 162 22.99 14.53 -5.54
C SER A 162 21.57 15.04 -5.78
N GLU A 163 21.26 15.59 -6.96
CA GLU A 163 19.88 15.86 -7.41
C GLU A 163 19.06 14.56 -7.64
N GLU A 164 19.45 13.47 -6.99
CA GLU A 164 18.89 12.14 -7.15
C GLU A 164 17.91 11.87 -6.01
N LEU A 165 16.67 11.59 -6.39
CA LEU A 165 15.63 11.14 -5.47
C LEU A 165 15.88 9.66 -5.15
N SER A 166 15.96 9.31 -3.87
CA SER A 166 16.05 7.93 -3.40
C SER A 166 14.80 7.54 -2.65
N PHE A 167 14.40 6.27 -2.79
CA PHE A 167 13.24 5.72 -2.12
C PHE A 167 13.47 4.25 -1.77
N GLN A 168 13.43 3.90 -0.50
CA GLN A 168 13.75 2.58 0.03
C GLN A 168 12.50 1.84 0.50
N VAL A 169 12.25 0.68 -0.10
CA VAL A 169 11.18 -0.23 0.31
C VAL A 169 11.78 -1.40 1.07
N LEU A 170 11.31 -1.64 2.29
CA LEU A 170 11.62 -2.84 3.05
C LEU A 170 10.46 -3.83 2.97
N GLN A 171 10.72 -5.01 2.40
CA GLN A 171 9.75 -6.10 2.37
C GLN A 171 9.95 -7.03 3.56
N ILE A 172 8.86 -7.37 4.25
CA ILE A 172 8.82 -8.27 5.40
C ILE A 172 7.74 -9.33 5.14
N ALA A 173 8.04 -10.60 5.40
CA ALA A 173 7.11 -11.69 5.12
C ALA A 173 7.27 -12.81 6.14
N ASP A 174 6.23 -13.63 6.27
CA ASP A 174 6.30 -14.97 6.88
C ASP A 174 6.83 -14.96 8.33
N MET A 175 6.52 -13.90 9.08
CA MET A 175 7.00 -13.74 10.46
C MET A 175 6.35 -14.73 11.43
N HIS A 176 5.14 -15.21 11.13
CA HIS A 176 4.40 -16.14 11.98
C HIS A 176 4.35 -15.73 13.46
N ILE A 177 4.03 -14.46 13.74
CA ILE A 177 3.86 -13.94 15.09
C ILE A 177 2.62 -14.58 15.71
N THR A 178 2.79 -15.21 16.85
CA THR A 178 1.74 -15.89 17.62
C THR A 178 0.95 -14.92 18.49
N GLY A 179 1.55 -13.78 18.88
CA GLY A 179 0.99 -12.85 19.86
C GLY A 179 1.32 -13.25 21.31
N TYR A 180 2.07 -14.34 21.50
CA TYR A 180 2.56 -14.78 22.79
C TYR A 180 4.07 -14.49 22.91
N PRO A 181 4.48 -13.52 23.73
CA PRO A 181 5.88 -13.05 23.74
C PRO A 181 6.89 -14.12 24.16
N ASP A 182 6.44 -15.12 24.91
CA ASP A 182 7.28 -16.20 25.43
C ASP A 182 7.24 -17.45 24.56
N TYR A 183 6.60 -17.39 23.39
CA TYR A 183 6.54 -18.52 22.48
C TYR A 183 7.96 -18.93 22.05
N PRO A 184 8.40 -20.16 22.39
CA PRO A 184 9.77 -20.58 22.12
C PRO A 184 9.92 -20.81 20.63
N CYS A 185 11.05 -20.38 20.06
CA CYS A 185 11.28 -20.61 18.65
C CYS A 185 12.17 -21.85 18.41
N LEU A 186 11.91 -22.55 17.29
CA LEU A 186 12.27 -23.97 17.14
C LEU A 186 13.77 -24.22 17.02
N ASN A 187 14.53 -23.31 16.39
CA ASN A 187 15.97 -23.44 16.13
C ASN A 187 16.71 -22.11 16.38
N GLY A 188 16.76 -21.66 17.63
CA GLY A 188 17.36 -20.37 17.98
C GLY A 188 18.88 -20.32 17.87
N SER A 189 19.41 -19.16 17.47
CA SER A 189 20.83 -18.84 17.68
C SER A 189 21.13 -18.83 19.18
N THR A 190 22.31 -19.30 19.55
CA THR A 190 22.81 -19.26 20.94
C THR A 190 23.50 -17.94 21.28
N THR A 191 23.64 -17.02 20.32
CA THR A 191 24.38 -15.77 20.49
C THR A 191 23.57 -14.59 19.94
N TYR A 192 23.07 -13.75 20.84
CA TYR A 192 22.45 -12.46 20.52
C TYR A 192 23.21 -11.34 21.22
N ARG A 193 23.10 -10.13 20.67
CA ARG A 193 23.64 -8.92 21.30
C ARG A 193 22.83 -8.62 22.57
N ASP A 194 23.49 -8.19 23.64
CA ASP A 194 22.82 -7.85 24.91
C ASP A 194 21.73 -6.78 24.71
N SER A 195 21.90 -5.88 23.73
CA SER A 195 20.90 -4.87 23.36
C SER A 195 19.58 -5.48 22.85
N ILE A 196 19.65 -6.57 22.07
CA ILE A 196 18.46 -7.29 21.58
C ILE A 196 17.76 -8.00 22.75
N LEU A 197 18.52 -8.63 23.64
CA LEU A 197 17.95 -9.32 24.81
C LEU A 197 17.27 -8.33 25.77
N ALA A 198 17.89 -7.17 26.01
CA ALA A 198 17.29 -6.09 26.79
C ALA A 198 16.00 -5.57 26.15
N ALA A 199 16.01 -5.29 24.84
CA ALA A 199 14.82 -4.85 24.11
C ALA A 199 13.70 -5.91 24.12
N ALA A 200 14.05 -7.18 23.93
CA ALA A 200 13.12 -8.31 23.98
C ALA A 200 12.42 -8.41 25.33
N SER A 201 13.15 -8.20 26.43
CA SER A 201 12.56 -8.19 27.77
C SER A 201 11.49 -7.10 27.95
N VAL A 202 11.75 -5.89 27.43
CA VAL A 202 10.77 -4.78 27.46
C VAL A 202 9.57 -5.09 26.57
N ILE A 203 9.81 -5.63 25.37
CA ILE A 203 8.76 -6.01 24.41
C ILE A 203 7.87 -7.10 24.99
N ALA A 204 8.46 -8.10 25.67
CA ALA A 204 7.70 -9.17 26.29
C ALA A 204 6.70 -8.63 27.33
N ARG A 205 7.12 -7.65 28.14
CA ARG A 205 6.21 -6.96 29.07
C ARG A 205 5.06 -6.26 28.34
N GLN A 206 5.35 -5.52 27.27
CA GLN A 206 4.34 -4.80 26.49
C GLN A 206 3.31 -5.75 25.88
N MET A 207 3.75 -6.83 25.24
CA MET A 207 2.84 -7.82 24.65
C MET A 207 2.00 -8.53 25.72
N ARG A 208 2.55 -8.75 26.93
CA ARG A 208 1.78 -9.29 28.05
C ARG A 208 0.68 -8.34 28.54
N GLU A 209 0.98 -7.06 28.62
CA GLU A 209 0.02 -6.00 28.96
C GLU A 209 -1.08 -5.90 27.90
N GLU A 210 -0.71 -5.87 26.62
CA GLU A 210 -1.65 -5.79 25.50
C GLU A 210 -2.56 -7.03 25.40
N GLY A 211 -2.02 -8.23 25.61
CA GLY A 211 -2.79 -9.47 25.57
C GLY A 211 -3.48 -9.86 26.87
N ASN A 212 -3.43 -9.01 27.91
CA ASN A 212 -3.98 -9.26 29.24
C ASN A 212 -3.58 -10.66 29.79
N PHE A 213 -2.30 -10.99 29.69
CA PHE A 213 -1.78 -12.28 30.14
C PHE A 213 -1.66 -12.30 31.67
N THR A 214 -2.24 -13.32 32.31
CA THR A 214 -2.24 -13.49 33.78
C THR A 214 -0.92 -14.00 34.35
N ASP A 215 -0.07 -14.59 33.49
CA ASP A 215 1.22 -15.14 33.89
C ASP A 215 2.25 -14.01 34.04
N SER A 216 2.31 -13.50 35.26
CA SER A 216 3.15 -12.40 35.72
C SER A 216 4.60 -12.84 36.00
N ALA A 217 5.21 -13.58 35.09
CA ALA A 217 6.67 -13.59 35.06
C ALA A 217 7.11 -12.13 34.88
N ALA A 218 7.83 -11.57 35.85
CA ALA A 218 8.32 -10.20 35.72
C ALA A 218 9.08 -10.10 34.39
N ALA A 219 8.73 -9.16 33.51
CA ALA A 219 9.53 -8.85 32.32
C ALA A 219 10.01 -7.41 32.43
N GLY A 220 11.28 -7.18 32.13
CA GLY A 220 11.98 -5.93 32.38
C GLY A 220 13.45 -6.16 32.71
N GLU A 221 14.23 -5.11 32.57
CA GLU A 221 15.67 -5.14 32.78
C GLU A 221 16.02 -5.67 34.19
N GLY A 222 16.68 -6.82 34.24
CA GLY A 222 17.15 -7.44 35.48
C GLY A 222 16.13 -8.31 36.24
N THR A 223 14.86 -8.37 35.81
CA THR A 223 13.82 -9.16 36.50
C THR A 223 13.26 -10.30 35.66
N ASP A 224 13.64 -10.37 34.39
CA ASP A 224 13.08 -11.31 33.43
C ASP A 224 13.65 -12.73 33.52
N PRO A 225 12.87 -13.73 33.96
CA PRO A 225 13.35 -15.09 34.07
C PRO A 225 13.65 -15.71 32.70
N LEU A 226 13.12 -15.15 31.62
CA LEU A 226 13.32 -15.56 30.24
C LEU A 226 14.27 -14.61 29.49
N TYR A 227 15.07 -13.81 30.21
CA TYR A 227 15.98 -12.83 29.61
C TYR A 227 16.95 -13.45 28.59
N ARG A 228 17.44 -14.67 28.86
CA ARG A 228 18.38 -15.40 27.99
C ARG A 228 17.69 -16.43 27.09
N GLU A 229 16.37 -16.53 27.16
CA GLU A 229 15.61 -17.54 26.43
C GLU A 229 15.24 -17.05 25.03
N TYR A 230 15.22 -18.00 24.07
CA TYR A 230 14.83 -17.71 22.70
C TYR A 230 13.31 -17.81 22.57
N ARG A 231 12.69 -16.66 22.31
CA ARG A 231 11.24 -16.49 22.26
C ARG A 231 10.83 -15.42 21.26
N GLU A 232 9.54 -15.38 20.92
CA GLU A 232 8.94 -14.41 20.01
C GLU A 232 9.37 -12.96 20.27
N ALA A 233 9.47 -12.54 21.54
CA ALA A 233 9.92 -11.19 21.87
C ALA A 233 11.32 -10.83 21.32
N VAL A 234 12.19 -11.83 21.10
CA VAL A 234 13.50 -11.67 20.46
C VAL A 234 13.37 -11.41 18.95
N THR A 235 12.52 -12.15 18.26
CA THR A 235 12.18 -11.91 16.83
C THR A 235 11.65 -10.50 16.64
N VAL A 236 10.79 -10.09 17.56
CA VAL A 236 10.14 -8.79 17.54
C VAL A 236 11.12 -7.65 17.90
N ALA A 237 12.13 -7.91 18.73
CA ALA A 237 13.24 -6.99 18.99
C ALA A 237 14.16 -6.84 17.77
N PHE A 238 14.44 -7.95 17.08
CA PHE A 238 15.20 -7.94 15.83
C PHE A 238 14.49 -7.12 14.75
N LEU A 239 13.16 -7.27 14.61
CA LEU A 239 12.35 -6.45 13.69
C LEU A 239 12.50 -4.95 13.98
N ASN A 240 12.50 -4.54 15.26
CA ASN A 240 12.75 -3.13 15.61
C ASN A 240 14.13 -2.67 15.15
N GLU A 241 15.18 -3.46 15.43
CA GLU A 241 16.54 -3.10 15.04
C GLU A 241 16.67 -3.02 13.51
N LEU A 242 16.05 -3.94 12.78
CA LEU A 242 16.01 -3.93 11.32
C LEU A 242 15.41 -2.62 10.80
N LEU A 243 14.25 -2.20 11.33
CA LEU A 243 13.62 -0.94 10.95
C LEU A 243 14.50 0.29 11.27
N ASP A 244 15.24 0.25 12.38
CA ASP A 244 16.11 1.36 12.81
C ASP A 244 17.41 1.45 12.00
N ILE A 245 17.92 0.31 11.50
CA ILE A 245 19.10 0.23 10.63
C ILE A 245 18.74 0.62 9.20
N GLU A 246 17.72 -0.03 8.64
CA GLU A 246 17.34 0.14 7.23
C GLU A 246 16.71 1.49 6.97
N LYS A 247 15.98 2.06 7.95
CA LYS A 247 15.26 3.33 7.84
C LYS A 247 14.46 3.45 6.53
N PRO A 248 13.58 2.48 6.22
CA PRO A 248 12.87 2.47 4.96
C PRO A 248 11.88 3.63 4.87
N ASP A 249 11.68 4.11 3.65
CA ASP A 249 10.64 5.09 3.32
C ASP A 249 9.26 4.43 3.22
N PHE A 250 9.23 3.10 3.00
CA PHE A 250 7.99 2.32 2.94
C PHE A 250 8.21 0.86 3.34
N VAL A 251 7.25 0.28 4.06
CA VAL A 251 7.29 -1.15 4.44
C VAL A 251 6.16 -1.91 3.75
N VAL A 252 6.50 -3.05 3.14
CA VAL A 252 5.51 -3.98 2.56
C VAL A 252 5.55 -5.28 3.34
N VAL A 253 4.43 -5.61 3.97
CA VAL A 253 4.22 -6.85 4.71
C VAL A 253 3.50 -7.86 3.80
N THR A 254 4.18 -8.89 3.30
CA THR A 254 3.67 -9.72 2.18
C THR A 254 2.99 -11.03 2.58
N GLY A 255 2.32 -11.05 3.73
CA GLY A 255 1.51 -12.20 4.18
C GLY A 255 2.22 -13.22 5.07
N ASP A 256 1.41 -14.07 5.71
CA ASP A 256 1.78 -15.11 6.68
C ASP A 256 2.52 -14.57 7.91
N ASN A 257 2.11 -13.39 8.36
CA ASN A 257 2.73 -12.70 9.49
C ASN A 257 2.08 -13.07 10.82
N VAL A 258 0.88 -13.63 10.81
CA VAL A 258 0.16 -14.11 11.99
C VAL A 258 0.18 -15.64 11.99
N HIS A 259 0.53 -16.24 13.12
CA HIS A 259 0.57 -17.69 13.27
C HIS A 259 -0.83 -18.31 13.42
N ARG A 260 -0.95 -19.55 12.95
CA ARG A 260 -2.16 -20.39 13.05
C ARG A 260 -2.38 -20.96 14.46
N GLY A 261 -3.61 -21.33 14.79
CA GLY A 261 -3.89 -22.26 15.89
C GLY A 261 -3.84 -21.69 17.31
N PHE A 262 -3.94 -20.37 17.44
CA PHE A 262 -4.03 -19.66 18.71
C PHE A 262 -5.40 -18.98 18.88
N GLU A 263 -5.76 -18.60 20.11
CA GLU A 263 -7.02 -17.87 20.37
C GLU A 263 -7.07 -16.54 19.60
N VAL A 264 -8.28 -16.11 19.22
CA VAL A 264 -8.52 -14.83 18.50
C VAL A 264 -7.83 -13.64 19.17
N ARG A 265 -7.81 -13.59 20.50
CA ARG A 265 -7.12 -12.52 21.25
C ARG A 265 -5.63 -12.43 20.94
N PHE A 266 -4.97 -13.56 20.66
CA PHE A 266 -3.57 -13.61 20.30
C PHE A 266 -3.32 -13.16 18.86
N GLN A 267 -4.27 -13.39 17.94
CA GLN A 267 -4.20 -12.81 16.59
C GLN A 267 -4.25 -11.28 16.63
N ALA A 268 -5.05 -10.69 17.52
CA ALA A 268 -5.09 -9.24 17.69
C ALA A 268 -3.76 -8.68 18.21
N VAL A 269 -3.17 -9.33 19.23
CA VAL A 269 -1.83 -8.97 19.73
C VAL A 269 -0.77 -9.16 18.66
N ALA A 270 -0.80 -10.27 17.92
CA ALA A 270 0.15 -10.55 16.85
C ALA A 270 0.09 -9.48 15.74
N THR A 271 -1.12 -9.12 15.33
CA THR A 271 -1.37 -8.07 14.34
C THR A 271 -0.80 -6.73 14.82
N ASN A 272 -1.20 -6.29 16.02
CA ASN A 272 -0.69 -5.06 16.62
C ASN A 272 0.85 -5.09 16.82
N THR A 273 1.42 -6.26 17.08
CA THR A 273 2.86 -6.42 17.35
C THR A 273 3.72 -6.00 16.17
N PHE A 274 3.32 -6.26 14.93
CA PHE A 274 4.09 -5.82 13.76
C PHE A 274 3.65 -4.45 13.23
N THR A 275 2.35 -4.15 13.21
CA THR A 275 1.83 -2.88 12.67
C THR A 275 2.27 -1.69 13.51
N SER A 276 2.20 -1.80 14.85
CA SER A 276 2.61 -0.71 15.74
C SER A 276 4.08 -0.31 15.59
N ARG A 277 4.95 -1.17 15.03
CA ARG A 277 6.39 -0.88 14.87
C ARG A 277 6.67 0.07 13.74
N VAL A 278 5.92 -0.06 12.64
CA VAL A 278 5.98 0.85 11.51
C VAL A 278 5.18 2.12 11.81
N GLU A 279 4.02 2.00 12.47
CA GLU A 279 3.19 3.14 12.88
C GLU A 279 3.90 4.07 13.88
N ARG A 280 4.52 3.53 14.94
CA ARG A 280 5.26 4.35 15.92
C ARG A 280 6.45 5.08 15.31
N ARG A 281 6.99 4.56 14.20
CA ARG A 281 8.06 5.19 13.42
C ARG A 281 7.54 6.16 12.36
N LYS A 282 6.21 6.24 12.19
CA LYS A 282 5.54 6.99 11.12
C LYS A 282 6.02 6.56 9.72
N ILE A 283 6.39 5.30 9.58
CA ILE A 283 6.77 4.72 8.28
C ILE A 283 5.46 4.28 7.61
N PRO A 284 5.13 4.81 6.42
CA PRO A 284 3.97 4.34 5.69
C PRO A 284 4.16 2.87 5.30
N TRP A 285 3.09 2.09 5.36
CA TRP A 285 3.17 0.65 5.17
C TRP A 285 1.94 0.10 4.47
N SER A 286 2.09 -1.09 3.89
CA SER A 286 0.98 -1.89 3.40
C SER A 286 1.15 -3.34 3.83
N THR A 287 0.04 -4.06 3.88
CA THR A 287 0.05 -5.50 4.12
C THR A 287 -0.84 -6.24 3.15
N VAL A 288 -0.44 -7.47 2.83
CA VAL A 288 -1.25 -8.45 2.13
C VAL A 288 -1.50 -9.61 3.09
N PHE A 289 -2.71 -10.19 3.06
CA PHE A 289 -3.01 -11.39 3.83
C PHE A 289 -2.62 -12.65 3.06
N GLY A 290 -1.72 -13.43 3.65
CA GLY A 290 -1.34 -14.75 3.15
C GLY A 290 -2.43 -15.80 3.40
N ASN A 291 -2.09 -17.07 3.17
CA ASN A 291 -3.03 -18.16 3.36
C ASN A 291 -3.14 -18.62 4.82
N HIS A 292 -2.18 -18.27 5.68
CA HIS A 292 -2.18 -18.65 7.10
C HIS A 292 -2.71 -17.57 8.05
N ASP A 293 -2.75 -16.30 7.63
CA ASP A 293 -3.13 -15.20 8.52
C ASP A 293 -4.55 -15.34 9.12
N THR A 294 -5.47 -15.99 8.40
CA THR A 294 -6.87 -16.20 8.84
C THR A 294 -7.10 -17.51 9.62
N ASP A 295 -6.07 -18.34 9.82
CA ASP A 295 -6.22 -19.68 10.40
C ASP A 295 -6.48 -19.69 11.92
N GLY A 296 -6.40 -18.54 12.60
CA GLY A 296 -6.66 -18.40 14.05
C GLY A 296 -8.03 -17.80 14.41
N GLY A 297 -8.94 -17.66 13.44
CA GLY A 297 -10.36 -17.39 13.69
C GLY A 297 -10.87 -16.00 13.29
N LEU A 298 -10.00 -15.02 13.01
CA LEU A 298 -10.39 -13.76 12.37
C LEU A 298 -10.47 -13.91 10.85
N SER A 299 -11.47 -13.28 10.22
CA SER A 299 -11.54 -13.14 8.77
C SER A 299 -10.55 -12.08 8.29
N ARG A 300 -10.34 -11.97 6.97
CA ARG A 300 -9.52 -10.90 6.38
C ARG A 300 -10.07 -9.52 6.73
N GLU A 301 -11.39 -9.38 6.74
CA GLU A 301 -12.09 -8.15 7.12
C GLU A 301 -11.89 -7.85 8.62
N GLY A 302 -11.96 -8.88 9.47
CA GLY A 302 -11.68 -8.74 10.90
C GLY A 302 -10.22 -8.35 11.19
N LEU A 303 -9.25 -8.91 10.45
CA LEU A 303 -7.86 -8.50 10.54
C LEU A 303 -7.64 -7.07 10.04
N LEU A 304 -8.33 -6.67 8.96
CA LEU A 304 -8.27 -5.31 8.45
C LEU A 304 -8.82 -4.29 9.46
N GLU A 305 -9.90 -4.62 10.16
CA GLU A 305 -10.49 -3.76 11.20
C GLU A 305 -9.54 -3.52 12.40
N LEU A 306 -8.58 -4.43 12.63
CA LEU A 306 -7.53 -4.24 13.64
C LEU A 306 -6.40 -3.30 13.19
N MET A 307 -6.35 -2.94 11.91
CA MET A 307 -5.28 -2.16 11.28
C MET A 307 -5.69 -0.73 10.93
N THR A 308 -6.91 -0.33 11.30
CA THR A 308 -7.52 0.99 11.02
C THR A 308 -7.74 1.78 12.30
#